data_AF-A0AAQ0RE72-F1
#
_entry.id   AF-A0AAQ0RE72-F1
#
_cell.length_a   1.000
_cell.length_b   1.000
_cell.length_c   1.000
_cell.angle_alpha   90.00
_cell.angle_beta   90.00
_cell.angle_gamma   90.00
#
_symmetry.space_group_name_H-M   'P 1'
#
loop_
_entity.id
_entity.type
_entity.pdbx_description
1 polymer ?
#
loop_
_entity_poly.entity_id
_entity_poly.type
_entity_poly.pdbx_seq_one_letter_code
_entity_poly.pdbx_strand_id
1 'polypeptide(L)'
;MAGKWGIEHAVFAAATAATVVGAVVGNERVQQIAKPLIAPALAARVLRKRSETETADTALLLAGLAAATVGDVFMIDPDNDARLIKGASSFAVMQASYSALLLRRGARPTRAALRPRISGWSTASGLLRAKAPSVSTPLTGYGLMLGTTSTLSADPALAPQSKAVLDVVVPNKDRRSWLGLGGVLFTASDGLIVVRRLFIRGTAGRAAAEGVILASYAGAQLMLVEGMLALGRKKSV
;
A
#
# COMPACT_ATOMS: atom_id res chain seq x y z
N MET A 1 -11.69 -22.82 5.54
CA MET A 1 -12.40 -21.83 6.38
C MET A 1 -12.11 -20.43 5.84
N ALA A 2 -13.14 -19.72 5.37
CA ALA A 2 -13.02 -18.31 4.98
C ALA A 2 -12.45 -17.53 6.16
N GLY A 3 -11.40 -16.74 5.94
CA GLY A 3 -10.71 -16.01 7.00
C GLY A 3 -11.69 -15.08 7.71
N LYS A 4 -12.13 -15.45 8.91
CA LYS A 4 -13.11 -14.68 9.68
C LYS A 4 -12.57 -13.25 9.86
N TRP A 5 -13.41 -12.28 9.49
CA TRP A 5 -13.22 -10.87 9.82
C TRP A 5 -13.29 -10.73 11.34
N GLY A 6 -12.23 -10.23 11.95
CA GLY A 6 -12.16 -9.97 13.39
C GLY A 6 -12.25 -8.47 13.72
N ILE A 7 -12.27 -8.14 15.02
CA ILE A 7 -12.34 -6.77 15.54
C ILE A 7 -11.29 -5.82 14.95
N GLU A 8 -10.11 -6.32 14.60
CA GLU A 8 -9.04 -5.59 13.93
C GLU A 8 -9.47 -5.04 12.57
N HIS A 9 -10.35 -5.73 11.85
CA HIS A 9 -10.90 -5.23 10.58
C HIS A 9 -11.98 -4.19 10.82
N ALA A 10 -12.74 -4.30 11.91
CA ALA A 10 -13.69 -3.27 12.31
C ALA A 10 -12.95 -1.98 12.71
N VAL A 11 -11.88 -2.09 13.49
CA VAL A 11 -10.99 -0.96 13.84
C VAL A 11 -10.38 -0.36 12.57
N PHE A 12 -9.84 -1.21 11.69
CA PHE A 12 -9.29 -0.77 10.41
C PHE A 12 -10.34 -0.03 9.55
N ALA A 13 -11.55 -0.56 9.43
CA ALA A 13 -12.63 0.04 8.65
C ALA A 13 -13.09 1.37 9.26
N ALA A 14 -13.25 1.44 10.58
CA ALA A 14 -13.60 2.66 11.28
C ALA A 14 -12.51 3.73 11.16
N ALA A 15 -11.24 3.37 11.35
CA ALA A 15 -10.09 4.25 11.18
C ALA A 15 -9.99 4.76 9.74
N THR A 16 -10.23 3.90 8.75
CA THR A 16 -10.26 4.27 7.33
C THR A 16 -11.39 5.25 7.04
N ALA A 17 -12.61 4.94 7.47
CA ALA A 17 -13.77 5.80 7.27
C ALA A 17 -13.59 7.18 7.92
N ALA A 18 -13.13 7.21 9.17
CA ALA A 18 -12.84 8.45 9.89
C ALA A 18 -11.74 9.27 9.20
N THR A 19 -10.67 8.62 8.74
CA THR A 19 -9.58 9.27 7.99
C THR A 19 -10.07 9.87 6.67
N VAL A 20 -10.86 9.13 5.89
CA VAL A 20 -11.42 9.59 4.61
C VAL A 20 -12.40 10.74 4.81
N VAL A 21 -13.34 10.60 5.74
CA VAL A 21 -14.30 11.67 6.08
C VAL A 21 -13.55 12.91 6.57
N GLY A 22 -12.59 12.73 7.48
CA GLY A 22 -11.74 13.79 7.99
C GLY A 22 -10.99 14.54 6.88
N ALA A 23 -10.50 13.84 5.86
CA ALA A 23 -9.87 14.47 4.70
C ALA A 23 -10.85 15.25 3.83
N VAL A 24 -12.02 14.69 3.53
CA VAL A 24 -13.03 15.33 2.68
C VAL A 24 -13.60 16.58 3.33
N VAL A 25 -13.81 16.58 4.65
CA VAL A 25 -14.33 17.74 5.40
C VAL A 25 -13.23 18.71 5.86
N GLY A 26 -11.95 18.42 5.59
CA GLY A 26 -10.82 19.26 5.99
C GLY A 26 -10.52 19.25 7.49
N ASN A 27 -10.93 18.22 8.22
CA ASN A 27 -10.65 18.07 9.65
C ASN A 27 -9.36 17.27 9.88
N GLU A 28 -8.25 18.00 9.98
CA GLU A 28 -6.92 17.42 10.19
C GLU A 28 -6.80 16.66 11.53
N ARG A 29 -7.47 17.13 12.60
CA ARG A 29 -7.42 16.46 13.92
C ARG A 29 -7.97 15.04 13.85
N VAL A 30 -9.06 14.83 13.10
CA VAL A 30 -9.61 13.49 12.89
C VAL A 30 -8.59 12.61 12.16
N GLN A 31 -7.91 13.14 11.14
CA GLN A 31 -6.87 12.40 10.41
C GLN A 31 -5.67 12.07 11.31
N GLN A 32 -5.23 13.02 12.15
CA GLN A 32 -4.11 12.83 13.08
C GLN A 32 -4.36 11.68 14.06
N ILE A 33 -5.61 11.44 14.44
CA ILE A 33 -5.98 10.35 15.35
C ILE A 33 -6.24 9.05 14.56
N ALA A 34 -7.02 9.12 13.48
CA ALA A 34 -7.52 7.93 12.81
C ALA A 34 -6.50 7.31 11.85
N LYS A 35 -5.74 8.11 11.09
CA LYS A 35 -4.83 7.61 10.05
C LYS A 35 -3.74 6.70 10.64
N PRO A 36 -3.10 7.06 11.78
CA PRO A 36 -2.12 6.19 12.42
C PRO A 36 -2.67 4.89 13.01
N LEU A 37 -3.99 4.67 13.03
CA LEU A 37 -4.60 3.42 13.51
C LEU A 37 -4.77 2.37 12.41
N ILE A 38 -4.66 2.75 11.13
CA ILE A 38 -4.87 1.86 9.98
C ILE A 38 -3.83 0.73 9.99
N ALA A 39 -2.54 1.05 9.96
CA ALA A 39 -1.48 0.04 9.94
C ALA A 39 -1.36 -0.77 11.26
N PRO A 40 -1.49 -0.18 12.46
CA PRO A 40 -1.50 -0.94 13.71
C PRO A 40 -2.67 -1.93 13.83
N ALA A 41 -3.84 -1.61 13.29
CA ALA A 41 -4.95 -2.56 13.24
C ALA A 41 -4.58 -3.81 12.43
N LEU A 42 -3.94 -3.64 11.27
CA LEU A 42 -3.39 -4.74 10.49
C LEU A 42 -2.21 -5.44 11.19
N ALA A 43 -1.40 -4.72 11.96
CA ALA A 43 -0.31 -5.34 12.72
C ALA A 43 -0.87 -6.28 13.82
N ALA A 44 -1.95 -5.88 14.48
CA ALA A 44 -2.68 -6.74 15.41
C ALA A 44 -3.23 -8.00 14.72
N ARG A 45 -3.68 -7.89 13.47
CA ARG A 45 -4.06 -9.06 12.64
C ARG A 45 -2.89 -10.02 12.47
N VAL A 46 -1.74 -9.50 12.05
CA VAL A 46 -0.51 -10.27 11.84
C VAL A 46 -0.09 -10.97 13.13
N LEU A 47 -0.10 -10.26 14.26
CA LEU A 47 0.25 -10.82 15.58
C LEU A 47 -0.69 -11.94 16.03
N ARG A 48 -1.99 -11.89 15.71
CA ARG A 48 -2.91 -13.00 16.02
C ARG A 48 -2.70 -14.20 15.12
N LYS A 49 -2.22 -13.99 13.90
CA LYS A 49 -1.94 -15.05 12.92
C LYS A 49 -0.51 -15.58 13.01
N ARG A 50 0.35 -15.05 13.89
CA ARG A 50 1.75 -15.44 14.03
C ARG A 50 2.00 -16.94 14.27
N SER A 51 1.06 -17.65 14.91
CA SER A 51 1.18 -19.10 15.11
C SER A 51 1.02 -19.88 13.80
N GLU A 52 0.15 -19.38 12.92
CA GLU A 52 -0.18 -19.94 11.60
C GLU A 52 0.81 -19.50 10.51
N THR A 53 1.58 -18.44 10.73
CA THR A 53 2.53 -17.85 9.77
C THR A 53 3.97 -18.17 10.15
N GLU A 54 4.87 -18.25 9.17
CA GLU A 54 6.31 -18.32 9.46
C GLU A 54 6.82 -17.07 10.20
N THR A 55 7.82 -17.25 11.07
CA THR A 55 8.37 -16.18 11.92
C THR A 55 8.97 -15.04 11.09
N ALA A 56 9.72 -15.36 10.03
CA ALA A 56 10.35 -14.36 9.18
C ALA A 56 9.33 -13.50 8.43
N ASP A 57 8.26 -14.11 7.92
CA ASP A 57 7.19 -13.39 7.24
C ASP A 57 6.39 -12.52 8.20
N THR A 58 6.14 -13.02 9.42
CA THR A 58 5.54 -12.23 10.50
C THR A 58 6.40 -11.02 10.81
N ALA A 59 7.72 -11.19 10.94
CA ALA A 59 8.65 -10.10 11.21
C ALA A 59 8.68 -9.06 10.07
N LEU A 60 8.71 -9.50 8.81
CA LEU A 60 8.67 -8.61 7.64
C LEU A 60 7.35 -7.82 7.55
N LEU A 61 6.21 -8.47 7.80
CA LEU A 61 4.92 -7.77 7.82
C LEU A 61 4.84 -6.74 8.94
N LEU A 62 5.30 -7.08 10.14
CA LEU A 62 5.29 -6.14 11.28
C LEU A 62 6.27 -4.99 11.07
N ALA A 63 7.47 -5.26 10.54
CA ALA A 63 8.43 -4.21 10.18
C ALA A 63 7.84 -3.26 9.13
N GLY A 64 7.21 -3.82 8.09
CA GLY A 64 6.56 -3.03 7.07
C GLY A 64 5.40 -2.18 7.61
N LEU A 65 4.54 -2.75 8.46
CA LEU A 65 3.42 -2.03 9.07
C LEU A 65 3.86 -0.98 10.09
N ALA A 66 4.94 -1.22 10.84
CA ALA A 66 5.53 -0.21 11.71
C ALA A 66 6.06 0.97 10.89
N ALA A 67 6.78 0.69 9.80
CA ALA A 67 7.24 1.72 8.88
C ALA A 67 6.07 2.46 8.22
N ALA A 68 4.99 1.75 7.85
CA ALA A 68 3.76 2.35 7.32
C ALA A 68 3.12 3.32 8.34
N THR A 69 3.06 2.92 9.61
CA THR A 69 2.51 3.76 10.69
C THR A 69 3.29 5.06 10.83
N VAL A 70 4.63 5.00 10.78
CA VAL A 70 5.49 6.20 10.79
C VAL A 70 5.26 7.05 9.53
N GLY A 71 5.14 6.40 8.37
CA GLY A 71 4.81 7.07 7.10
C GLY A 71 3.49 7.81 7.16
N ASP A 72 2.45 7.18 7.71
CA ASP A 72 1.11 7.75 7.89
C ASP A 72 1.12 9.02 8.72
N VAL A 73 1.92 9.08 9.80
CA VAL A 73 2.10 10.28 10.63
C VAL A 73 2.76 11.41 9.85
N PHE A 74 3.81 11.12 9.08
CA PHE A 74 4.46 12.15 8.25
C PHE A 74 3.52 12.65 7.14
N MET A 75 2.74 11.75 6.54
CA MET A 75 1.80 12.01 5.44
C MET A 75 0.47 12.66 5.84
N ILE A 76 0.35 13.19 7.06
CA ILE A 76 -0.81 14.02 7.44
C ILE A 76 -0.77 15.37 6.70
N ASP A 77 0.43 15.91 6.48
CA ASP A 77 0.65 17.13 5.68
C ASP A 77 1.64 16.80 4.54
N PRO A 78 1.15 16.27 3.41
CA PRO A 78 1.97 15.90 2.26
C PRO A 78 2.41 17.11 1.41
N ASP A 79 1.96 18.31 1.75
CA ASP A 79 2.33 19.54 1.03
C ASP A 79 3.68 20.08 1.52
N ASN A 80 4.06 19.78 2.77
CA ASN A 80 5.39 20.03 3.31
C ASN A 80 6.44 19.03 2.76
N ASP A 81 7.43 19.52 2.01
CA ASP A 81 8.48 18.71 1.37
C ASP A 81 9.24 17.81 2.34
N ALA A 82 9.62 18.32 3.52
CA ALA A 82 10.39 17.55 4.49
C ALA A 82 9.55 16.39 5.06
N ARG A 83 8.26 16.62 5.32
CA ARG A 83 7.33 15.57 5.72
C ARG A 83 7.06 14.60 4.57
N LEU A 84 6.94 15.11 3.35
CA LEU A 84 6.79 14.31 2.13
C LEU A 84 7.93 13.30 1.96
N ILE A 85 9.16 13.78 2.06
CA ILE A 85 10.36 12.95 1.95
C ILE A 85 10.42 11.91 3.08
N LYS A 86 10.17 12.32 4.34
CA LYS A 86 10.16 11.38 5.48
C LYS A 86 9.10 10.30 5.32
N GLY A 87 7.88 10.67 4.95
CA GLY A 87 6.79 9.72 4.71
C GLY A 87 7.10 8.75 3.58
N ALA A 88 7.57 9.25 2.43
CA ALA A 88 7.99 8.42 1.31
C ALA A 88 9.15 7.47 1.68
N SER A 89 10.09 7.93 2.52
CA SER A 89 11.20 7.11 2.99
C SER A 89 10.72 5.99 3.92
N SER A 90 9.79 6.29 4.83
CA SER A 90 9.14 5.27 5.68
C SER A 90 8.35 4.25 4.84
N PHE A 91 7.60 4.71 3.83
CA PHE A 91 6.94 3.79 2.92
C PHE A 91 7.92 3.01 2.05
N ALA A 92 9.10 3.54 1.69
CA ALA A 92 10.12 2.77 1.00
C ALA A 92 10.60 1.57 1.83
N VAL A 93 10.77 1.74 3.15
CA VAL A 93 11.10 0.64 4.08
C VAL A 93 9.97 -0.39 4.14
N MET A 94 8.72 0.07 4.15
CA MET A 94 7.56 -0.84 4.06
C MET A 94 7.56 -1.62 2.75
N GLN A 95 7.74 -0.95 1.61
CA GLN A 95 7.79 -1.60 0.29
C GLN A 95 8.93 -2.61 0.20
N ALA A 96 10.11 -2.29 0.75
CA ALA A 96 11.23 -3.22 0.83
C ALA A 96 10.90 -4.47 1.67
N SER A 97 10.22 -4.28 2.81
CA SER A 97 9.78 -5.39 3.67
C SER A 97 8.78 -6.31 2.96
N TYR A 98 7.81 -5.73 2.24
CA TYR A 98 6.82 -6.46 1.47
C TYR A 98 7.43 -7.16 0.26
N SER A 99 8.33 -6.50 -0.47
CA SER A 99 9.10 -7.09 -1.57
C SER A 99 9.94 -8.28 -1.09
N ALA A 100 10.62 -8.15 0.05
CA ALA A 100 11.40 -9.24 0.63
C ALA A 100 10.51 -10.45 0.98
N LEU A 101 9.33 -10.22 1.54
CA LEU A 101 8.37 -11.30 1.83
C LEU A 101 7.90 -11.99 0.54
N LEU A 102 7.48 -11.21 -0.45
CA LEU A 102 7.01 -11.74 -1.73
C LEU A 102 8.11 -12.58 -2.42
N LEU A 103 9.35 -12.11 -2.43
CA LEU A 103 10.50 -12.84 -2.96
C LEU A 103 10.75 -14.15 -2.20
N ARG A 104 10.68 -14.13 -0.86
CA ARG A 104 10.79 -15.36 -0.03
C ARG A 104 9.69 -16.37 -0.37
N ARG A 105 8.51 -15.89 -0.78
CA ARG A 105 7.38 -16.71 -1.22
C ARG A 105 7.40 -17.05 -2.71
N GLY A 106 8.53 -16.78 -3.38
CA GLY A 106 8.77 -17.21 -4.76
C GLY A 106 8.14 -16.32 -5.82
N ALA A 107 7.67 -15.11 -5.47
CA ALA A 107 7.15 -14.15 -6.42
C ALA A 107 8.22 -13.78 -7.46
N ARG A 108 7.83 -13.74 -8.74
CA ARG A 108 8.69 -13.38 -9.85
C ARG A 108 8.14 -12.18 -10.61
N PRO A 109 9.01 -11.27 -11.08
CA PRO A 109 8.56 -10.17 -11.93
C PRO A 109 8.06 -10.72 -13.27
N THR A 110 6.84 -10.35 -13.65
CA THR A 110 6.27 -10.69 -14.96
C THR A 110 6.36 -9.51 -15.91
N ARG A 111 6.54 -9.78 -17.22
CA ARG A 111 6.60 -8.72 -18.24
C ARG A 111 5.30 -7.93 -18.32
N ALA A 112 4.15 -8.61 -18.18
CA ALA A 112 2.83 -8.00 -18.18
C ALA A 112 2.65 -7.00 -17.04
N ALA A 113 3.12 -7.34 -15.83
CA ALA A 113 3.07 -6.43 -14.69
C ALA A 113 4.08 -5.28 -14.81
N LEU A 114 5.30 -5.56 -15.29
CA LEU A 114 6.41 -4.62 -15.30
C LEU A 114 6.20 -3.45 -16.26
N ARG A 115 5.70 -3.71 -17.48
CA ARG A 115 5.54 -2.68 -18.54
C ARG A 115 4.73 -1.45 -18.12
N PRO A 116 3.47 -1.58 -17.64
CA PRO A 116 2.67 -0.41 -17.27
C PRO A 116 3.27 0.34 -16.07
N ARG A 117 3.97 -0.37 -15.17
CA ARG A 117 4.61 0.22 -13.98
C ARG A 117 5.84 1.04 -14.33
N ILE A 118 6.70 0.53 -15.22
CA ILE A 118 7.84 1.29 -15.76
C ILE A 118 7.30 2.53 -16.47
N SER A 119 6.34 2.37 -17.39
CA SER A 119 5.79 3.50 -18.15
C SER A 119 5.21 4.57 -17.22
N GLY A 120 4.31 4.20 -16.32
CA GLY A 120 3.69 5.14 -15.39
C GLY A 120 4.72 5.82 -14.48
N TRP A 121 5.70 5.06 -13.96
CA TRP A 121 6.68 5.62 -13.05
C TRP A 121 7.74 6.50 -13.73
N SER A 122 8.16 6.17 -14.95
CA SER A 122 9.02 7.03 -15.76
C SER A 122 8.33 8.38 -16.03
N THR A 123 7.04 8.38 -16.36
CA THR A 123 6.26 9.61 -16.53
C THR A 123 6.17 10.40 -15.24
N ALA A 124 5.81 9.78 -14.12
CA ALA A 124 5.72 10.46 -12.82
C ALA A 124 7.07 11.04 -12.38
N SER A 125 8.16 10.29 -12.55
CA SER A 125 9.52 10.75 -12.22
C SER A 125 9.95 11.95 -13.07
N GLY A 126 9.64 11.92 -14.38
CA GLY A 126 9.88 13.05 -15.29
C GLY A 126 9.10 14.31 -14.88
N LEU A 127 7.82 14.14 -14.53
CA LEU A 127 6.98 15.24 -14.04
C LEU A 127 7.49 15.81 -12.71
N LEU A 128 7.88 14.95 -11.77
CA LEU A 128 8.47 15.37 -10.49
C LEU A 128 9.76 16.14 -10.69
N ARG A 129 10.66 15.67 -11.58
CA ARG A 129 11.90 16.39 -11.89
C ARG A 129 11.61 17.77 -12.51
N ALA A 130 10.60 17.89 -13.36
CA ALA A 130 10.27 19.14 -14.03
C ALA A 130 9.52 20.15 -13.14
N LYS A 131 8.66 19.68 -12.23
CA LYS A 131 7.72 20.54 -11.48
C LYS A 131 7.97 20.60 -9.97
N ALA A 132 8.70 19.65 -9.41
CA ALA A 132 9.00 19.55 -7.99
C ALA A 132 10.42 18.98 -7.75
N PRO A 133 11.47 19.66 -8.25
CA PRO A 133 12.83 19.11 -8.24
C PRO A 133 13.36 18.81 -6.83
N SER A 134 12.95 19.58 -5.81
CA SER A 134 13.33 19.43 -4.40
C SER A 134 13.04 18.05 -3.83
N VAL A 135 11.95 17.42 -4.27
CA VAL A 135 11.49 16.10 -3.78
C VAL A 135 11.69 14.99 -4.80
N SER A 136 12.15 15.33 -6.01
CA SER A 136 12.17 14.41 -7.15
C SER A 136 13.02 13.17 -6.92
N THR A 137 14.25 13.31 -6.44
CA THR A 137 15.17 12.18 -6.18
C THR A 137 14.62 11.20 -5.14
N PRO A 138 14.27 11.62 -3.90
CA PRO A 138 13.76 10.68 -2.90
C PRO A 138 12.44 10.04 -3.33
N LEU A 139 11.55 10.78 -3.98
CA LEU A 139 10.30 10.21 -4.49
C LEU A 139 10.56 9.22 -5.62
N THR A 140 11.48 9.50 -6.54
CA THR A 140 11.92 8.58 -7.62
C THR A 140 12.40 7.25 -7.04
N GLY A 141 13.27 7.31 -6.03
CA GLY A 141 13.77 6.12 -5.33
C GLY A 141 12.66 5.34 -4.62
N TYR A 142 11.76 6.04 -3.95
CA TYR A 142 10.58 5.42 -3.33
C TYR A 142 9.71 4.70 -4.37
N GLY A 143 9.39 5.34 -5.50
CA GLY A 143 8.51 4.72 -6.49
C GLY A 143 9.15 3.55 -7.24
N LEU A 144 10.49 3.42 -7.27
CA LEU A 144 11.15 2.19 -7.71
C LEU A 144 10.84 1.01 -6.76
N MET A 145 10.84 1.25 -5.45
CA MET A 145 10.48 0.23 -4.46
C MET A 145 9.00 -0.13 -4.57
N LEU A 146 8.12 0.87 -4.69
CA LEU A 146 6.69 0.65 -4.95
C LEU A 146 6.44 -0.13 -6.24
N GLY A 147 7.11 0.23 -7.33
CA GLY A 147 7.01 -0.45 -8.62
C GLY A 147 7.49 -1.91 -8.52
N THR A 148 8.52 -2.17 -7.73
CA THR A 148 9.02 -3.53 -7.43
C THR A 148 7.98 -4.34 -6.69
N THR A 149 7.47 -3.88 -5.55
CA THR A 149 6.41 -4.58 -4.79
C THR A 149 5.17 -4.79 -5.63
N SER A 150 4.73 -3.76 -6.37
CA SER A 150 3.55 -3.83 -7.23
C SER A 150 3.73 -4.83 -8.38
N THR A 151 4.95 -5.00 -8.90
CA THR A 151 5.27 -6.00 -9.93
C THR A 151 5.29 -7.40 -9.35
N LEU A 152 5.94 -7.60 -8.20
CA LEU A 152 6.04 -8.91 -7.54
C LEU A 152 4.67 -9.41 -7.06
N SER A 153 3.84 -8.53 -6.50
CA SER A 153 2.50 -8.87 -6.02
C SER A 153 1.54 -9.26 -7.15
N ALA A 154 1.85 -8.91 -8.39
CA ALA A 154 1.06 -9.25 -9.57
C ALA A 154 1.44 -10.61 -10.20
N ASP A 155 2.36 -11.37 -9.61
CA ASP A 155 2.72 -12.70 -10.11
C ASP A 155 1.53 -13.68 -9.99
N PRO A 156 0.98 -14.21 -11.11
CA PRO A 156 -0.13 -15.15 -11.06
C PRO A 156 0.21 -16.47 -10.38
N ALA A 157 1.49 -16.84 -10.29
CA ALA A 157 1.93 -18.06 -9.60
C ALA A 157 1.65 -18.01 -8.08
N LEU A 158 1.43 -16.82 -7.51
CA LEU A 158 1.06 -16.64 -6.11
C LEU A 158 -0.38 -17.11 -5.81
N ALA A 159 -1.24 -17.19 -6.82
CA ALA A 159 -2.64 -17.58 -6.69
C ALA A 159 -3.09 -18.49 -7.87
N PRO A 160 -2.51 -19.70 -8.02
CA PRO A 160 -2.62 -20.50 -9.25
C PRO A 160 -4.03 -21.00 -9.56
N GLN A 161 -4.90 -21.08 -8.54
CA GLN A 161 -6.29 -21.50 -8.71
C GLN A 161 -7.25 -20.34 -9.01
N SER A 162 -6.74 -19.11 -9.08
CA SER A 162 -7.54 -17.92 -9.30
C SER A 162 -7.65 -17.61 -10.79
N LYS A 163 -8.82 -17.15 -11.23
CA LYS A 163 -9.02 -16.68 -12.60
C LYS A 163 -8.12 -15.47 -12.86
N ALA A 164 -7.43 -15.48 -13.99
CA ALA A 164 -6.69 -14.33 -14.51
C ALA A 164 -7.39 -13.77 -15.76
N VAL A 165 -7.37 -12.46 -15.93
CA VAL A 165 -7.82 -11.75 -17.13
C VAL A 165 -6.70 -10.82 -17.56
N LEU A 166 -6.20 -10.98 -18.80
CA LEU A 166 -5.03 -10.23 -19.31
C LEU A 166 -3.82 -10.30 -18.37
N ASP A 167 -3.50 -11.51 -17.86
CA ASP A 167 -2.45 -11.76 -16.87
C ASP A 167 -2.61 -11.05 -15.52
N VAL A 168 -3.80 -10.50 -15.24
CA VAL A 168 -4.15 -9.92 -13.94
C VAL A 168 -5.05 -10.89 -13.20
N VAL A 169 -4.59 -11.35 -12.03
CA VAL A 169 -5.38 -12.19 -11.14
C VAL A 169 -6.59 -11.40 -10.61
N VAL A 170 -7.79 -11.96 -10.79
CA VAL A 170 -9.04 -11.36 -10.31
C VAL A 170 -9.26 -11.75 -8.85
N PRO A 171 -9.46 -10.77 -7.94
CA PRO A 171 -9.76 -11.05 -6.54
C PRO A 171 -10.96 -11.97 -6.35
N ASN A 172 -10.80 -12.97 -5.50
CA ASN A 172 -11.84 -13.94 -5.15
C ASN A 172 -11.72 -14.36 -3.67
N LYS A 173 -12.32 -15.50 -3.29
CA LYS A 173 -12.32 -16.00 -1.90
C LYS A 173 -10.92 -16.35 -1.39
N ASP A 174 -9.99 -16.73 -2.28
CA ASP A 174 -8.59 -16.89 -1.94
C ASP A 174 -7.92 -15.52 -1.82
N ARG A 175 -7.57 -15.11 -0.60
CA ARG A 175 -6.94 -13.81 -0.32
C ARG A 175 -5.62 -13.62 -1.07
N ARG A 176 -4.93 -14.68 -1.52
CA ARG A 176 -3.72 -14.54 -2.36
C ARG A 176 -4.02 -13.82 -3.68
N SER A 177 -5.23 -13.97 -4.21
CA SER A 177 -5.69 -13.26 -5.41
C SER A 177 -5.82 -11.74 -5.24
N TRP A 178 -5.73 -11.23 -4.01
CA TRP A 178 -5.86 -9.80 -3.71
C TRP A 178 -4.55 -9.04 -3.92
N LEU A 179 -3.41 -9.74 -3.97
CA LEU A 179 -2.08 -9.12 -4.01
C LEU A 179 -1.90 -8.19 -5.20
N GLY A 180 -2.22 -8.67 -6.41
CA GLY A 180 -2.04 -7.90 -7.64
C GLY A 180 -2.87 -6.61 -7.65
N LEU A 181 -4.15 -6.68 -7.27
CA LEU A 181 -4.99 -5.48 -7.18
C LEU A 181 -4.55 -4.55 -6.04
N GLY A 182 -4.11 -5.11 -4.91
CA GLY A 182 -3.54 -4.32 -3.81
C GLY A 182 -2.32 -3.50 -4.25
N GLY A 183 -1.41 -4.12 -5.01
CA GLY A 183 -0.26 -3.43 -5.60
C GLY A 183 -0.66 -2.32 -6.58
N VAL A 184 -1.67 -2.55 -7.42
CA VAL A 184 -2.20 -1.53 -8.35
C VAL A 184 -2.84 -0.37 -7.59
N LEU A 185 -3.68 -0.64 -6.58
CA LEU A 185 -4.32 0.39 -5.77
C LEU A 185 -3.29 1.26 -5.04
N PHE A 186 -2.21 0.64 -4.52
CA PHE A 186 -1.13 1.40 -3.88
C PHE A 186 -0.46 2.34 -4.88
N THR A 187 -0.11 1.84 -6.07
CA THR A 187 0.48 2.67 -7.13
C THR A 187 -0.46 3.79 -7.58
N ALA A 188 -1.76 3.52 -7.70
CA ALA A 188 -2.75 4.52 -8.07
C ALA A 188 -2.90 5.61 -7.00
N SER A 189 -2.94 5.23 -5.72
CA SER A 189 -2.96 6.16 -4.58
C SER A 189 -1.80 7.15 -4.65
N ASP A 190 -0.57 6.65 -4.80
CA ASP A 190 0.62 7.51 -4.81
C ASP A 190 0.76 8.34 -6.08
N GLY A 191 0.35 7.78 -7.22
CA GLY A 191 0.22 8.55 -8.46
C GLY A 191 -0.74 9.72 -8.29
N LEU A 192 -1.86 9.51 -7.59
CA LEU A 192 -2.83 10.57 -7.31
C LEU A 192 -2.29 11.61 -6.32
N ILE A 193 -1.39 11.25 -5.38
CA ILE A 193 -0.66 12.23 -4.56
C ILE A 193 0.15 13.18 -5.44
N VAL A 194 0.89 12.64 -6.42
CA VAL A 194 1.66 13.45 -7.38
C VAL A 194 0.75 14.34 -8.21
N VAL A 195 -0.35 13.80 -8.74
CA VAL A 195 -1.32 14.58 -9.53
C VAL A 195 -1.96 15.69 -8.70
N ARG A 196 -2.43 15.37 -7.49
CA ARG A 196 -3.01 16.32 -6.53
C ARG A 196 -2.05 17.47 -6.25
N ARG A 197 -0.78 17.15 -5.97
CA ARG A 197 0.26 18.12 -5.64
C ARG A 197 0.57 19.06 -6.81
N LEU A 198 0.70 18.52 -8.02
CA LEU A 198 1.16 19.28 -9.18
C LEU A 198 0.05 20.07 -9.88
N PHE A 199 -1.17 19.52 -9.95
CA PHE A 199 -2.21 20.03 -10.84
C PHE A 199 -3.47 20.52 -10.12
N ILE A 200 -3.82 19.98 -8.94
CA ILE A 200 -5.08 20.34 -8.26
C ILE A 200 -4.85 21.49 -7.28
N ARG A 201 -5.44 22.66 -7.57
CA ARG A 201 -5.26 23.89 -6.77
C ARG A 201 -6.44 24.20 -5.84
N GLY A 202 -7.67 23.88 -6.24
CA GLY A 202 -8.87 24.19 -5.46
C GLY A 202 -9.03 23.32 -4.21
N THR A 203 -9.51 23.92 -3.12
CA THR A 203 -9.68 23.25 -1.82
C THR A 203 -10.59 22.02 -1.89
N ALA A 204 -11.76 22.15 -2.52
CA ALA A 204 -12.71 21.05 -2.68
C ALA A 204 -12.14 19.89 -3.52
N GLY A 205 -11.47 20.22 -4.63
CA GLY A 205 -10.82 19.20 -5.47
C GLY A 205 -9.67 18.48 -4.75
N ARG A 206 -8.88 19.21 -3.96
CA ARG A 206 -7.80 18.63 -3.14
C ARG A 206 -8.34 17.74 -2.04
N ALA A 207 -9.45 18.11 -1.40
CA ALA A 207 -10.11 17.31 -0.37
C ALA A 207 -10.73 16.02 -0.94
N ALA A 208 -11.40 16.12 -2.10
CA ALA A 208 -11.92 14.94 -2.79
C ALA A 208 -10.81 13.99 -3.24
N ALA A 209 -9.73 14.52 -3.83
CA ALA A 209 -8.58 13.72 -4.22
C ALA A 209 -7.92 13.05 -3.00
N GLU A 210 -7.77 13.78 -1.88
CA GLU A 210 -7.26 13.22 -0.62
C GLU A 210 -8.12 12.05 -0.12
N GLY A 211 -9.45 12.18 -0.16
CA GLY A 211 -10.35 11.10 0.20
C GLY A 211 -10.15 9.84 -0.65
N VAL A 212 -9.98 9.99 -1.97
CA VAL A 212 -9.71 8.87 -2.90
C VAL A 212 -8.33 8.25 -2.65
N ILE A 213 -7.31 9.07 -2.43
CA ILE A 213 -5.95 8.63 -2.05
C ILE A 213 -6.04 7.74 -0.80
N LEU A 214 -6.67 8.24 0.27
CA LEU A 214 -6.75 7.53 1.55
C LEU A 214 -7.56 6.23 1.45
N ALA A 215 -8.67 6.24 0.71
CA ALA A 215 -9.49 5.04 0.51
C ALA A 215 -8.75 3.97 -0.31
N SER A 216 -8.07 4.37 -1.39
CA SER A 216 -7.28 3.45 -2.22
C SER A 216 -6.03 2.93 -1.51
N TYR A 217 -5.35 3.77 -0.72
CA TYR A 217 -4.26 3.37 0.18
C TYR A 217 -4.71 2.33 1.21
N ALA A 218 -5.80 2.59 1.93
CA ALA A 218 -6.31 1.64 2.92
C ALA A 218 -6.70 0.31 2.25
N GLY A 219 -7.45 0.38 1.14
CA GLY A 219 -7.77 -0.81 0.34
C GLY A 219 -6.52 -1.60 -0.06
N ALA A 220 -5.49 -0.91 -0.56
CA ALA A 220 -4.22 -1.52 -0.91
C ALA A 220 -3.55 -2.24 0.27
N GLN A 221 -3.45 -1.57 1.42
CA GLN A 221 -2.87 -2.14 2.64
C GLN A 221 -3.60 -3.40 3.09
N LEU A 222 -4.92 -3.34 3.17
CA LEU A 222 -5.73 -4.50 3.55
C LEU A 222 -5.49 -5.66 2.59
N MET A 223 -5.54 -5.40 1.27
CA MET A 223 -5.39 -6.43 0.24
C MET A 223 -4.01 -7.06 0.24
N LEU A 224 -2.95 -6.25 0.36
CA LEU A 224 -1.57 -6.71 0.39
C LEU A 224 -1.28 -7.53 1.66
N VAL A 225 -1.64 -7.02 2.83
CA VAL A 225 -1.37 -7.70 4.11
C VAL A 225 -2.15 -9.01 4.21
N GLU A 226 -3.43 -9.01 3.86
CA GLU A 226 -4.23 -10.23 3.91
C GLU A 226 -3.82 -11.27 2.86
N GLY A 227 -3.38 -10.82 1.67
CA GLY A 227 -2.79 -11.68 0.67
C GLY A 227 -1.47 -12.31 1.14
N MET A 228 -0.59 -11.51 1.75
CA MET A 228 0.70 -11.98 2.27
C MET A 228 0.53 -12.91 3.48
N LEU A 229 -0.43 -12.65 4.37
CA LEU A 229 -0.78 -13.58 5.45
C LEU A 229 -1.32 -14.91 4.91
N ALA A 230 -2.06 -14.88 3.80
CA ALA A 230 -2.53 -16.11 3.15
C ALA A 230 -1.38 -16.88 2.47
N LEU A 231 -0.42 -16.19 1.86
CA LEU A 231 0.80 -16.79 1.32
C LEU A 231 1.69 -17.40 2.41
N GLY A 232 1.78 -16.73 3.56
CA GLY A 232 2.69 -17.06 4.65
C GLY A 232 2.26 -18.22 5.54
N ARG A 233 1.08 -18.81 5.29
CA ARG A 233 0.56 -19.90 6.14
C ARG A 233 1.46 -21.12 6.05
N LYS A 234 1.82 -21.65 7.21
CA LYS A 234 2.48 -22.96 7.33
C LYS A 234 1.56 -24.01 6.70
N LYS A 235 2.10 -24.85 5.83
CA LYS A 235 1.40 -26.06 5.40
C LYS A 235 1.25 -26.94 6.65
N SER A 236 0.03 -27.34 6.97
CA SER A 236 -0.20 -28.41 7.94
C SER A 236 0.48 -29.67 7.39
N VAL A 237 1.47 -30.16 8.13
CA VAL A 237 2.07 -31.49 7.92
C VAL A 237 1.01 -32.54 8.22
#